data_AF-A0A0A9GM45-F1
#
_entry.id   AF-A0A0A9GM45-F1
#
_cell.length_a   1.000
_cell.length_b   1.000
_cell.length_c   1.000
_cell.angle_alpha   90.00
_cell.angle_beta   90.00
_cell.angle_gamma   90.00
#
_symmetry.space_group_name_H-M   'P 1'
#
loop_
_entity.id
_entity.type
_entity.pdbx_description
1 polymer ?
#
loop_
_entity_poly.entity_id
_entity_poly.type
_entity_poly.pdbx_seq_one_letter_code
_entity_poly.pdbx_strand_id
1 'polypeptide(L)'
;MWKPAWLEALSTQKFFVACSFHEHAKKNEKNICCLDCCTSICPHCVAAHRVHRLLQVRRYVYHDVVRLEDLEKLIDCSSVQVHQICTMHACESVNCLRLKMQADL
;
A
#
# COMPACT_ATOMS: atom_id res chain seq x y z
N MET A 1 -15.95 13.44 -5.22
CA MET A 1 -15.65 12.32 -4.30
C MET A 1 -14.36 12.63 -3.57
N TRP A 2 -14.38 12.69 -2.24
CA TRP A 2 -13.17 12.92 -1.45
C TRP A 2 -12.55 11.55 -1.17
N LYS A 3 -11.42 11.25 -1.81
CA LYS A 3 -10.63 10.06 -1.51
C LYS A 3 -9.46 10.46 -0.61
N PRO A 4 -9.14 9.66 0.42
CA PRO A 4 -8.01 9.99 1.27
C PRO A 4 -6.70 9.83 0.49
N ALA A 5 -5.73 10.72 0.73
CA ALA A 5 -4.48 10.79 -0.02
C ALA A 5 -3.68 9.47 -0.01
N TRP A 6 -3.76 8.71 1.09
CA TRP A 6 -3.09 7.41 1.19
C TRP A 6 -3.67 6.36 0.22
N LEU A 7 -4.96 6.43 -0.12
CA LEU A 7 -5.61 5.50 -1.04
C LEU A 7 -5.21 5.81 -2.49
N GLU A 8 -5.12 7.10 -2.83
CA GLU A 8 -4.54 7.55 -4.08
C GLU A 8 -3.05 7.16 -4.18
N ALA A 9 -2.29 7.28 -3.10
CA ALA A 9 -0.89 6.85 -3.06
C ALA A 9 -0.75 5.34 -3.31
N LEU A 10 -1.57 4.50 -2.67
CA LEU A 10 -1.53 3.05 -2.90
C LEU A 10 -1.80 2.65 -4.36
N SER A 11 -2.58 3.45 -5.09
CA SER A 11 -2.94 3.18 -6.48
C SER A 11 -1.94 3.77 -7.49
N THR A 12 -1.27 4.87 -7.14
CA THR A 12 -0.39 5.62 -8.05
C THR A 12 1.09 5.35 -7.84
N GLN A 13 1.50 4.93 -6.64
CA GLN A 13 2.90 4.66 -6.34
C GLN A 13 3.38 3.40 -7.04
N LYS A 14 4.63 3.43 -7.51
CA LYS A 14 5.31 2.25 -8.06
C LYS A 14 5.93 1.44 -6.93
N PHE A 15 5.55 0.16 -6.84
CA PHE A 15 6.15 -0.82 -5.93
C PHE A 15 7.09 -1.76 -6.69
N PHE A 16 7.99 -2.40 -5.94
CA PHE A 16 9.03 -3.29 -6.46
C PHE A 16 9.98 -2.62 -7.45
N VAL A 17 10.22 -1.32 -7.25
CA VAL A 17 11.26 -0.53 -7.93
C VAL A 17 12.39 -0.22 -6.95
N ALA A 18 13.61 -0.03 -7.45
CA ALA A 18 14.75 0.31 -6.61
C ALA A 18 14.55 1.65 -5.87
N CYS A 19 14.99 1.71 -4.63
CA CYS A 19 14.99 2.94 -3.85
C CYS A 19 16.18 3.83 -4.21
N SER A 20 15.90 5.05 -4.65
CA SER A 20 16.92 6.04 -5.03
C SER A 20 17.82 6.48 -3.87
N PHE A 21 17.33 6.44 -2.62
CA PHE A 21 18.13 6.79 -1.44
C PHE A 21 19.04 5.67 -0.95
N HIS A 22 18.74 4.42 -1.34
CA HIS A 22 19.44 3.22 -0.86
C HIS A 22 19.86 2.34 -2.03
N GLU A 23 20.35 2.94 -3.12
CA GLU A 23 20.63 2.25 -4.38
C GLU A 23 21.64 1.10 -4.23
N HIS A 24 22.65 1.29 -3.38
CA HIS A 24 23.72 0.31 -3.15
C HIS A 24 23.39 -0.72 -2.06
N ALA A 25 22.25 -0.58 -1.37
CA ALA A 25 21.87 -1.50 -0.30
C ALA A 25 21.23 -2.77 -0.89
N LYS A 26 21.58 -3.93 -0.34
CA LYS A 26 20.86 -5.17 -0.65
C LYS A 26 19.39 -5.04 -0.20
N LYS A 27 18.46 -5.62 -0.96
CA LYS A 27 17.00 -5.56 -0.68
C LYS A 27 16.46 -4.12 -0.60
N ASN A 28 16.86 -3.27 -1.52
CA ASN A 28 16.42 -1.86 -1.61
C ASN A 28 15.14 -1.65 -2.42
N GLU A 29 14.44 -2.71 -2.79
CA GLU A 29 13.17 -2.60 -3.49
C GLU A 29 12.10 -1.95 -2.62
N LYS A 30 11.33 -1.05 -3.21
CA LYS A 30 10.24 -0.35 -2.55
C LYS A 30 9.01 -1.25 -2.45
N ASN A 31 8.80 -1.87 -1.30
CA ASN A 31 7.69 -2.80 -1.05
C ASN A 31 6.82 -2.36 0.14
N ILE A 32 6.99 -1.15 0.64
CA ILE A 32 6.23 -0.60 1.76
C ILE A 32 5.63 0.73 1.31
N CYS A 33 4.35 0.95 1.60
CA CYS A 33 3.69 2.23 1.43
C CYS A 33 3.65 2.94 2.78
N CYS A 34 4.17 4.17 2.85
CA CYS A 34 3.94 5.03 3.99
C CYS A 34 2.66 5.82 3.76
N LEU A 35 1.63 5.59 4.59
CA LEU A 35 0.32 6.23 4.44
C LEU A 35 0.37 7.71 4.81
N ASP A 36 1.23 8.10 5.74
CA ASP A 36 1.36 9.51 6.17
C ASP A 36 2.18 10.34 5.17
N CYS A 37 3.21 9.75 4.57
CA CYS A 37 4.00 10.40 3.51
C CYS A 37 3.43 10.17 2.10
N CYS A 38 2.40 9.34 1.96
CA CYS A 38 1.77 9.00 0.68
C CYS A 38 2.79 8.54 -0.40
N THR A 39 3.79 7.74 -0.02
CA THR A 39 4.90 7.35 -0.91
C THR A 39 5.35 5.91 -0.72
N SER A 40 5.93 5.31 -1.78
CA SER A 40 6.58 3.99 -1.68
C SER A 40 8.02 4.10 -1.17
N ILE A 41 8.35 3.24 -0.21
CA ILE A 41 9.64 3.18 0.49
C ILE A 41 10.17 1.74 0.53
N CYS A 42 11.48 1.58 0.73
CA CYS A 42 12.11 0.28 0.94
C CYS A 42 12.29 -0.04 2.44
N PRO A 43 12.68 -1.28 2.81
CA PRO A 43 12.89 -1.65 4.21
C PRO A 43 13.91 -0.77 4.95
N HIS A 44 14.90 -0.21 4.25
CA HIS A 44 15.91 0.67 4.85
C HIS A 44 15.35 2.05 5.23
N CYS A 45 14.29 2.51 4.55
CA CYS A 45 13.61 3.75 4.88
C CYS A 45 12.75 3.65 6.16
N VAL A 46 12.44 2.44 6.64
CA VAL A 46 11.52 2.23 7.77
C VAL A 46 11.99 2.96 9.03
N ALA A 47 13.31 3.01 9.28
CA ALA A 47 13.85 3.71 10.45
C ALA A 47 13.53 5.21 10.45
N ALA A 48 13.51 5.85 9.28
CA ALA A 48 13.12 7.26 9.12
C ALA A 48 11.60 7.47 9.22
N HIS A 49 10.81 6.42 8.98
CA HIS A 49 9.34 6.44 9.03
C HIS A 49 8.78 5.66 10.24
N ARG A 50 9.56 5.49 11.31
CA ARG A 50 9.24 4.61 12.45
C ARG A 50 7.94 4.96 13.20
N VAL A 51 7.52 6.22 13.13
CA VAL A 51 6.29 6.73 13.76
C VAL A 51 5.13 6.84 12.77
N HIS A 52 5.34 6.49 11.51
CA HIS A 52 4.31 6.54 10.49
C HIS A 52 3.58 5.20 10.37
N ARG A 53 2.39 5.26 9.78
CA ARG A 53 1.62 4.09 9.38
C ARG A 53 2.23 3.52 8.10
N LEU A 54 2.75 2.30 8.21
CA LEU A 54 3.46 1.60 7.14
C LEU A 54 2.69 0.36 6.72
N LEU A 55 2.27 0.31 5.46
CA LEU A 55 1.55 -0.82 4.89
C LEU A 55 2.48 -1.62 3.96
N GLN A 56 2.62 -2.92 4.21
CA GLN A 56 3.44 -3.77 3.38
C GLN A 56 2.69 -4.19 2.12
N VAL A 57 3.29 -3.92 0.96
CA VAL A 57 2.79 -4.35 -0.35
C VAL A 57 3.50 -5.64 -0.74
N ARG A 58 2.71 -6.63 -1.14
CA ARG A 58 3.17 -7.95 -1.58
C ARG A 58 2.82 -8.14 -3.04
N ARG A 59 3.58 -8.95 -3.76
CA ARG A 59 3.25 -9.34 -5.14
C ARG A 59 2.75 -10.77 -5.13
N TYR A 60 1.48 -10.97 -5.50
CA TYR A 60 0.92 -12.29 -5.73
C TYR A 60 0.72 -12.49 -7.23
N VAL A 61 1.46 -13.46 -7.79
CA VAL A 61 1.57 -13.72 -9.23
C VAL A 61 1.98 -12.45 -9.99
N TYR A 62 1.03 -11.68 -10.52
CA TYR A 62 1.25 -10.44 -11.29
C TYR A 62 0.56 -9.21 -10.69
N HIS A 63 0.07 -9.31 -9.45
CA HIS A 63 -0.68 -8.24 -8.82
C HIS A 63 -0.05 -7.82 -7.51
N ASP A 64 0.04 -6.51 -7.35
CA ASP A 64 0.40 -5.91 -6.08
C ASP A 64 -0.84 -5.96 -5.18
N VAL A 65 -0.67 -6.54 -4.00
CA VAL A 65 -1.73 -6.84 -3.05
C VAL A 65 -1.30 -6.43 -1.65
N VAL A 66 -2.26 -6.08 -0.81
CA VAL A 66 -2.07 -5.79 0.62
C VAL A 66 -2.96 -6.73 1.42
N ARG A 67 -2.54 -7.12 2.62
CA ARG A 67 -3.39 -7.96 3.47
C ARG A 67 -4.45 -7.10 4.13
N LEU A 68 -5.68 -7.61 4.18
CA LEU A 68 -6.79 -6.92 4.84
C LEU A 68 -6.47 -6.66 6.32
N GLU A 69 -5.89 -7.65 7.00
CA GLU A 69 -5.48 -7.54 8.41
C GLU A 69 -4.49 -6.40 8.69
N ASP A 70 -3.58 -6.12 7.75
CA ASP A 70 -2.59 -5.05 7.93
C ASP A 70 -3.24 -3.69 7.70
N LEU A 71 -4.22 -3.62 6.80
CA LEU A 71 -4.96 -2.39 6.52
C LEU A 71 -5.88 -2.02 7.68
N GLU A 72 -6.64 -2.99 8.22
CA GLU A 72 -7.57 -2.78 9.34
C GLU A 72 -6.85 -2.37 10.65
N LYS A 73 -5.61 -2.81 10.85
CA LYS A 73 -4.78 -2.35 11.99
C LYS A 73 -4.35 -0.89 11.88
N LEU A 74 -4.26 -0.37 10.65
CA LEU A 74 -3.74 0.98 10.38
C LEU A 74 -4.85 2.01 10.13
N ILE A 75 -6.05 1.54 9.79
CA ILE A 75 -7.20 2.36 9.41
C ILE A 75 -8.42 1.82 10.14
N ASP A 76 -9.04 2.68 10.95
CA ASP A 76 -10.30 2.35 11.59
C ASP A 76 -11.43 2.32 10.54
N CYS A 77 -11.74 1.13 10.06
CA CYS A 77 -12.80 0.88 9.08
C CYS A 77 -14.21 1.09 9.66
N SER A 78 -14.36 1.48 10.93
CA SER A 78 -15.68 1.63 11.58
C SER A 78 -16.50 2.85 11.14
N SER A 79 -15.85 3.90 10.64
CA SER A 79 -16.49 5.22 10.42
C SER A 79 -16.31 5.82 9.02
N VAL A 80 -15.49 5.19 8.16
CA VAL A 80 -15.43 5.52 6.72
C VAL A 80 -16.30 4.52 5.99
N GLN A 81 -17.23 4.98 5.16
CA GLN A 81 -18.07 4.11 4.31
C GLN A 81 -17.20 3.09 3.57
N VAL A 82 -17.16 1.88 4.13
CA VAL A 82 -16.32 0.74 3.75
C VAL A 82 -16.44 0.41 2.26
N HIS A 83 -17.54 0.82 1.63
CA HIS A 83 -17.79 0.71 0.20
C HIS A 83 -16.73 1.36 -0.71
N GLN A 84 -15.97 2.38 -0.29
CA GLN A 84 -14.94 3.00 -1.16
C GLN A 84 -13.52 2.47 -0.93
N ILE A 85 -13.24 1.88 0.24
CA ILE A 85 -11.94 1.25 0.53
C ILE A 85 -11.97 -0.22 0.09
N CYS A 86 -13.11 -0.91 0.29
CA CYS A 86 -13.30 -2.31 -0.10
C CYS A 86 -13.60 -2.52 -1.59
N THR A 87 -13.71 -1.47 -2.40
CA THR A 87 -13.69 -1.62 -3.86
C THR A 87 -12.32 -2.01 -4.40
N MET A 88 -11.27 -2.03 -3.56
CA MET A 88 -10.06 -2.82 -3.83
C MET A 88 -10.47 -4.29 -3.88
N HIS A 89 -10.61 -4.84 -5.09
CA HIS A 89 -11.08 -6.21 -5.33
C HIS A 89 -10.40 -7.19 -4.37
N ALA A 90 -11.15 -7.69 -3.39
CA ALA A 90 -10.71 -8.77 -2.52
C ALA A 90 -10.48 -9.99 -3.41
N CYS A 91 -9.28 -10.57 -3.37
CA CYS A 91 -9.03 -11.81 -4.09
C CYS A 91 -9.67 -12.96 -3.31
N GLU A 92 -10.71 -13.61 -3.85
CA GLU A 92 -11.50 -14.64 -3.15
C GLU A 92 -10.68 -15.84 -2.63
N SER A 93 -9.41 -15.99 -3.03
CA SER A 93 -8.54 -17.10 -2.65
C SER A 93 -7.58 -16.81 -1.48
N VAL A 94 -7.41 -15.55 -1.09
CA VAL A 94 -6.45 -15.13 -0.05
C VAL A 94 -7.00 -13.85 0.60
N ASN A 95 -6.92 -13.67 1.92
CA ASN A 95 -7.39 -12.46 2.64
C ASN A 95 -6.55 -11.18 2.27
N CYS A 96 -6.45 -10.87 0.98
CA CYS A 96 -5.63 -9.87 0.34
C CYS A 96 -6.50 -9.00 -0.57
N LEU A 97 -6.29 -7.70 -0.50
CA LEU A 97 -6.89 -6.69 -1.35
C LEU A 97 -5.94 -6.40 -2.52
N ARG A 98 -6.44 -6.47 -3.75
CA ARG A 98 -5.68 -6.11 -4.94
C ARG A 98 -5.60 -4.59 -5.08
N LEU A 99 -4.41 -4.04 -5.31
CA LEU A 99 -4.18 -2.59 -5.47
C LEU A 99 -4.67 -2.00 -6.80
N LYS A 100 -5.68 -2.59 -7.46
CA LYS A 100 -6.25 -2.03 -8.68
C LYS A 100 -7.41 -1.10 -8.37
N MET A 101 -7.18 0.20 -8.50
CA MET A 101 -8.23 1.17 -8.78
C MET A 101 -8.68 0.91 -10.22
N GLN A 102 -9.91 0.41 -10.41
CA GLN A 102 -10.56 0.57 -11.71
C GLN A 102 -10.71 2.07 -11.93
N ALA A 103 -9.83 2.63 -12.75
CA ALA A 103 -10.19 3.78 -13.57
C ALA A 103 -11.17 3.25 -14.61
N ASP A 104 -12.44 3.11 -14.22
CA ASP A 104 -13.49 2.95 -15.21
C ASP A 104 -13.66 4.32 -15.91
N LEU A 105 -13.48 4.30 -17.23
CA LEU A 105 -13.98 5.32 -18.16
C LEU A 105 -15.49 5.48 -18.01
#